data_AF-A0A7Y8BAC5-F1
#
_entry.id   AF-A0A7Y8BAC5-F1
#
_cell.length_a   1.000
_cell.length_b   1.000
_cell.length_c   1.000
_cell.angle_alpha   90.00
_cell.angle_beta   90.00
_cell.angle_gamma   90.00
#
_symmetry.space_group_name_H-M   'P 1'
#
loop_
_entity.id
_entity.type
_entity.pdbx_description
1 polymer ?
#
loop_
_entity_poly.entity_id
_entity_poly.type
_entity_poly.pdbx_seq_one_letter_code
_entity_poly.pdbx_strand_id
1 'polypeptide(L)'
;MSSYPKRVWDNILPLSVGETLPEAFEEWSFTEVVRDHEQPTETCELCDQESLRYQFEIRNTMTKHTLWVGSQCILRFGLSVFEAGRRLSPTDAKKKLERLTQQMRLNSCVSALEKLAVAENNSMLSNALKYYRTNKYLSPKFAFVVLWRLKANKIDHSPSFFKINLKRSKYQEDLRHMKPGNVEMIWPALSPSQRQMALVMGHKAPA
;
A
#
# COMPACT_ATOMS: atom_id res chain seq x y z
N MET A 1 -3.06 33.74 5.22
CA MET A 1 -2.63 32.35 5.51
C MET A 1 -2.95 32.04 6.95
N SER A 2 -3.94 31.17 7.22
CA SER A 2 -4.21 30.73 8.58
C SER A 2 -3.11 29.79 9.06
N SER A 3 -2.75 29.87 10.34
CA SER A 3 -1.76 28.95 10.94
C SER A 3 -2.31 27.52 10.88
N TYR A 4 -1.43 26.53 10.77
CA TYR A 4 -1.81 25.11 10.74
C TYR A 4 -2.81 24.70 11.85
N PRO A 5 -2.67 25.18 13.11
CA PRO A 5 -3.66 24.91 14.16
C PRO A 5 -5.05 25.51 13.89
N LYS A 6 -5.13 26.68 13.25
CA LYS A 6 -6.41 27.35 13.00
C LYS A 6 -7.28 26.58 12.02
N ARG A 7 -6.71 26.02 10.94
CA ARG A 7 -7.46 25.20 9.97
C ARG A 7 -8.11 23.99 10.61
N VAL A 8 -7.34 23.28 11.44
CA VAL A 8 -7.82 22.11 12.17
C VAL A 8 -8.95 22.48 13.10
N TRP A 9 -8.82 23.60 13.80
CA TRP A 9 -9.87 24.17 14.65
C TRP A 9 -11.14 24.48 13.84
N ASP A 10 -11.00 25.22 12.74
CA ASP A 10 -12.11 25.66 11.88
C ASP A 10 -12.86 24.46 11.27
N ASN A 11 -12.15 23.34 11.01
CA ASN A 11 -12.73 22.19 10.31
C ASN A 11 -13.34 21.14 11.26
N ILE A 12 -12.83 20.97 12.49
CA ILE A 12 -13.29 19.90 13.39
C ILE A 12 -14.28 20.34 14.46
N LEU A 13 -14.12 21.54 15.02
CA LEU A 13 -14.94 21.98 16.14
C LEU A 13 -16.40 22.24 15.77
N PRO A 14 -16.73 22.87 14.62
CA PRO A 14 -18.13 23.04 14.22
C PRO A 14 -18.89 21.71 14.01
N LEU A 15 -18.16 20.60 13.91
CA LEU A 15 -18.70 19.25 13.69
C LEU A 15 -18.66 18.37 14.96
N SER A 16 -18.22 18.93 16.08
CA SER A 16 -18.02 18.24 17.36
C SER A 16 -18.92 18.82 18.45
N VAL A 17 -19.10 18.08 19.55
CA VAL A 17 -19.84 18.58 20.72
C VAL A 17 -18.90 19.35 21.64
N GLY A 18 -17.65 18.88 21.80
CA GLY A 18 -16.61 19.54 22.58
C GLY A 18 -16.26 20.94 22.06
N GLU A 19 -15.87 21.82 22.98
CA GLU A 19 -15.58 23.23 22.69
C GLU A 19 -14.07 23.46 22.47
N THR A 20 -13.25 22.49 22.85
CA THR A 20 -11.79 22.52 22.69
C THR A 20 -11.29 21.43 21.75
N LEU A 21 -10.13 21.65 21.13
CA LEU A 21 -9.52 20.66 20.24
C LEU A 21 -9.30 19.28 20.89
N PRO A 22 -8.76 19.17 22.13
CA PRO A 22 -8.60 17.88 22.79
C PRO A 22 -9.93 17.13 22.97
N GLU A 23 -10.99 17.81 23.42
CA GLU A 23 -12.32 17.22 23.58
C GLU A 23 -12.88 16.76 22.24
N ALA A 24 -12.79 17.63 21.22
CA ALA A 24 -13.21 17.28 19.87
C ALA A 24 -12.50 16.01 19.39
N PHE A 25 -11.16 15.92 19.48
CA PHE A 25 -10.43 14.74 18.99
C PHE A 25 -10.82 13.41 19.66
N GLU A 26 -11.29 13.43 20.91
CA GLU A 26 -11.77 12.23 21.60
C GLU A 26 -13.05 11.66 20.97
N GLU A 27 -13.86 12.50 20.33
CA GLU A 27 -15.12 12.10 19.71
C GLU A 27 -14.94 11.38 18.37
N TRP A 28 -13.77 11.54 17.72
CA TRP A 28 -13.54 11.06 16.36
C TRP A 28 -12.78 9.74 16.30
N SER A 29 -13.21 8.89 15.38
CA SER A 29 -12.61 7.58 15.15
C SER A 29 -12.47 7.26 13.67
N PHE A 30 -11.39 6.57 13.32
CA PHE A 30 -11.22 5.99 12.00
C PHE A 30 -12.24 4.86 11.77
N THR A 31 -12.88 4.87 10.60
CA THR A 31 -14.03 4.01 10.27
C THR A 31 -13.67 2.72 9.54
N GLU A 32 -12.39 2.44 9.33
CA GLU A 32 -11.88 1.37 8.46
C GLU A 32 -12.05 1.61 6.95
N VAL A 33 -12.67 2.73 6.54
CA VAL A 33 -12.86 3.07 5.13
C VAL A 33 -11.69 3.91 4.62
N VAL A 34 -11.08 3.45 3.52
CA VAL A 34 -9.95 4.11 2.85
C VAL A 34 -10.25 4.26 1.37
N ARG A 35 -9.93 5.42 0.79
CA ARG A 35 -9.98 5.69 -0.65
C ARG A 35 -8.56 5.82 -1.20
N ASP A 36 -8.26 5.12 -2.29
CA ASP A 36 -7.08 5.36 -3.14
C ASP A 36 -7.54 6.10 -4.38
N HIS A 37 -7.06 7.32 -4.56
CA HIS A 37 -7.38 8.18 -5.71
C HIS A 37 -6.45 7.96 -6.90
N GLU A 38 -5.56 6.95 -6.82
CA GLU A 38 -4.53 6.58 -7.78
C GLU A 38 -3.42 7.64 -7.93
N GLN A 39 -3.77 8.93 -7.87
CA GLN A 39 -2.90 10.09 -7.94
C GLN A 39 -3.03 10.96 -6.68
N PRO A 40 -1.98 11.74 -6.33
CA PRO A 40 -2.02 12.63 -5.18
C PRO A 40 -2.76 13.94 -5.53
N THR A 41 -4.08 13.90 -5.65
CA THR A 41 -4.90 15.05 -6.05
C THR A 41 -5.74 15.62 -4.93
N GLU A 42 -5.97 14.87 -3.85
CA GLU A 42 -6.96 15.25 -2.86
C GLU A 42 -6.40 16.14 -1.75
N THR A 43 -7.33 16.79 -1.04
CA THR A 43 -7.05 17.63 0.11
C THR A 43 -7.52 16.96 1.40
N CYS A 44 -6.74 17.11 2.47
CA CYS A 44 -7.14 16.67 3.80
C CYS A 44 -8.24 17.58 4.34
N GLU A 45 -9.44 17.06 4.61
CA GLU A 45 -10.55 17.86 5.14
C GLU A 45 -10.32 18.34 6.59
N LEU A 46 -9.27 17.84 7.27
CA LEU A 46 -8.92 18.30 8.63
C LEU A 46 -7.86 19.39 8.67
N CYS A 47 -6.81 19.33 7.83
CA CYS A 47 -5.69 20.28 7.90
C CYS A 47 -5.47 21.10 6.63
N ASP A 48 -6.30 20.89 5.61
CA ASP A 48 -6.22 21.46 4.27
C ASP A 48 -4.88 21.23 3.56
N GLN A 49 -4.14 20.18 3.95
CA GLN A 49 -2.96 19.76 3.21
C GLN A 49 -3.38 19.05 1.92
N GLU A 50 -2.93 19.58 0.79
CA GLU A 50 -3.17 19.06 -0.54
C GLU A 50 -2.27 17.87 -0.88
N SER A 51 -2.47 17.30 -2.07
CA SER A 51 -1.66 16.21 -2.64
C SER A 51 -1.76 14.87 -1.89
N LEU A 52 -2.94 14.56 -1.36
CA LEU A 52 -3.24 13.25 -0.80
C LEU A 52 -3.66 12.28 -1.90
N ARG A 53 -2.97 11.14 -1.99
CA ARG A 53 -3.44 9.99 -2.77
C ARG A 53 -4.41 9.12 -1.99
N TYR A 54 -4.19 9.01 -0.68
CA TYR A 54 -5.00 8.19 0.22
C TYR A 54 -5.74 9.07 1.20
N GLN A 55 -7.05 8.89 1.28
CA GLN A 55 -7.88 9.47 2.32
C GLN A 55 -8.49 8.37 3.18
N PHE A 56 -8.61 8.67 4.47
CA PHE A 56 -9.13 7.80 5.50
C PHE A 56 -10.38 8.48 6.07
N GLU A 57 -11.52 7.80 6.05
CA GLU A 57 -12.73 8.34 6.64
C GLU A 57 -12.64 8.25 8.16
N ILE A 58 -12.73 9.40 8.81
CA ILE A 58 -12.98 9.50 10.26
C ILE A 58 -14.43 9.91 10.48
N ARG A 59 -15.00 9.49 11.60
CA ARG A 59 -16.37 9.80 12.00
C ARG A 59 -16.44 10.23 13.45
N ASN A 60 -17.18 11.31 13.69
CA ASN A 60 -17.57 11.71 15.02
C ASN A 60 -18.62 10.73 15.57
N THR A 61 -18.33 10.14 16.72
CA THR A 61 -19.19 9.12 17.33
C THR A 61 -20.47 9.70 17.93
N MET A 62 -20.48 10.99 18.28
CA MET A 62 -21.60 11.73 18.85
C MET A 62 -22.50 12.33 17.74
N THR A 63 -21.93 13.12 16.83
CA THR A 63 -22.66 13.89 15.82
C THR A 63 -22.86 13.15 14.50
N LYS A 64 -22.14 12.03 14.29
CA LYS A 64 -22.14 11.22 13.06
C LYS A 64 -21.55 11.92 11.83
N HIS A 65 -21.05 13.15 11.95
CA HIS A 65 -20.30 13.81 10.89
C HIS A 65 -19.06 13.00 10.50
N THR A 66 -18.67 13.09 9.23
CA THR A 66 -17.52 12.37 8.66
C THR A 66 -16.57 13.35 8.00
N LEU A 67 -15.27 13.05 8.02
CA LEU A 67 -14.24 13.78 7.29
C LEU A 67 -13.28 12.79 6.60
N TRP A 68 -12.76 13.19 5.45
CA TRP A 68 -11.72 12.49 4.71
C TRP A 68 -10.36 13.11 4.98
N VAL A 69 -9.49 12.35 5.67
CA VAL A 69 -8.22 12.88 6.17
C VAL A 69 -7.02 12.05 5.72
N GLY A 70 -5.84 12.65 5.75
CA GLY A 70 -4.58 11.90 5.62
C GLY A 70 -4.28 11.08 6.88
N SER A 71 -3.59 9.94 6.72
CA SER A 71 -3.18 9.10 7.86
C SER A 71 -2.31 9.83 8.88
N GLN A 72 -1.53 10.81 8.45
CA GLN A 72 -0.73 11.64 9.35
C GLN A 72 -1.59 12.47 10.30
N CYS A 73 -2.77 12.94 9.88
CA CYS A 73 -3.69 13.65 10.75
C CYS A 73 -4.25 12.76 11.84
N ILE A 74 -4.63 11.52 11.50
CA ILE A 74 -5.10 10.52 12.47
C ILE A 74 -4.04 10.30 13.56
N LEU A 75 -2.77 10.14 13.17
CA LEU A 75 -1.66 9.89 14.09
C LEU A 75 -1.27 11.13 14.90
N ARG A 76 -1.16 12.29 14.25
CA ARG A 76 -0.71 13.54 14.86
C ARG A 76 -1.67 14.05 15.93
N PHE A 77 -2.97 13.90 15.71
CA PHE A 77 -4.01 14.37 16.61
C PHE A 77 -4.57 13.28 17.54
N GLY A 78 -4.02 12.06 17.48
CA GLY A 78 -4.39 10.98 18.41
C GLY A 78 -5.82 10.46 18.23
N LEU A 79 -6.38 10.60 17.02
CA LEU A 79 -7.73 10.13 16.72
C LEU A 79 -7.84 8.62 16.95
N SER A 80 -9.01 8.18 17.43
CA SER A 80 -9.18 6.79 17.83
C SER A 80 -9.13 5.83 16.63
N VAL A 81 -8.29 4.81 16.72
CA VAL A 81 -8.22 3.70 15.75
C VAL A 81 -8.52 2.42 16.49
N PHE A 82 -9.41 1.59 15.96
CA PHE A 82 -9.84 0.36 16.63
C PHE A 82 -9.47 -0.88 15.82
N GLU A 83 -9.15 -1.99 16.47
CA GLU A 83 -9.04 -3.30 15.82
C GLU A 83 -9.64 -4.36 16.74
N ALA A 84 -10.52 -5.21 16.20
CA ALA A 84 -11.27 -6.19 16.97
C ALA A 84 -11.96 -5.60 18.23
N GLY A 85 -12.53 -4.40 18.08
CA GLY A 85 -13.24 -3.68 19.15
C GLY A 85 -12.35 -3.00 20.19
N ARG A 86 -11.02 -3.07 20.08
CA ARG A 86 -10.08 -2.43 21.02
C ARG A 86 -9.43 -1.20 20.42
N ARG A 87 -9.36 -0.11 21.19
CA ARG A 87 -8.60 1.10 20.81
C ARG A 87 -7.11 0.74 20.76
N LEU A 88 -6.47 1.03 19.65
CA LEU A 88 -5.06 0.77 19.43
C LEU A 88 -4.19 1.83 20.10
N SER A 89 -2.99 1.40 20.50
CA SER A 89 -1.91 2.32 20.86
C SER A 89 -1.48 3.15 19.64
N PRO A 90 -0.82 4.31 19.81
CA PRO A 90 -0.32 5.10 18.68
C PRO A 90 0.60 4.30 17.74
N THR A 91 1.43 3.41 18.29
CA THR A 91 2.34 2.56 17.52
C THR A 91 1.60 1.52 16.70
N ASP A 92 0.56 0.89 17.26
CA ASP A 92 -0.23 -0.10 16.54
C ASP A 92 -1.21 0.53 15.55
N ALA A 93 -1.76 1.70 15.86
CA ALA A 93 -2.53 2.52 14.93
C ALA A 93 -1.69 2.86 13.69
N LYS A 94 -0.44 3.31 13.87
CA LYS A 94 0.49 3.56 12.77
C LYS A 94 0.70 2.32 11.90
N LYS A 95 1.04 1.17 12.51
CA LYS A 95 1.20 -0.09 11.78
C LYS A 95 -0.05 -0.48 10.99
N LYS A 96 -1.23 -0.27 11.57
CA LYS A 96 -2.50 -0.57 10.92
C LYS A 96 -2.75 0.32 9.70
N LEU A 97 -2.59 1.64 9.83
CA LEU A 97 -2.76 2.58 8.71
C LEU A 97 -1.74 2.33 7.60
N GLU A 98 -0.49 2.00 7.96
CA GLU A 98 0.54 1.58 7.00
C GLU A 98 0.14 0.29 6.28
N ARG A 99 -0.33 -0.74 7.02
CA ARG A 99 -0.81 -2.00 6.45
C ARG A 99 -1.95 -1.78 5.45
N LEU A 100 -2.92 -0.93 5.78
CA LEU A 100 -4.01 -0.57 4.88
C LEU A 100 -3.49 0.14 3.63
N THR A 101 -2.58 1.11 3.79
CA THR A 101 -1.96 1.82 2.67
C THR A 101 -1.22 0.86 1.73
N GLN A 102 -0.43 -0.06 2.29
CA GLN A 102 0.28 -1.08 1.49
C GLN A 102 -0.68 -2.01 0.77
N GLN A 103 -1.80 -2.40 1.41
CA GLN A 103 -2.83 -3.21 0.76
C GLN A 103 -3.48 -2.47 -0.41
N MET A 104 -3.79 -1.18 -0.26
CA MET A 104 -4.33 -0.36 -1.34
C MET A 104 -3.35 -0.23 -2.50
N ARG A 105 -2.07 0.04 -2.22
CA ARG A 105 -1.00 0.06 -3.24
C ARG A 105 -0.93 -1.25 -4.02
N LEU A 106 -0.95 -2.38 -3.31
CA LEU A 106 -0.95 -3.70 -3.94
C LEU A 106 -2.19 -3.88 -4.85
N ASN A 107 -3.38 -3.52 -4.36
CA ASN A 107 -4.62 -3.67 -5.12
C ASN A 107 -4.60 -2.82 -6.40
N SER A 108 -4.18 -1.56 -6.31
CA SER A 108 -4.07 -0.65 -7.46
C SER A 108 -3.03 -1.14 -8.47
N CYS A 109 -1.90 -1.64 -7.99
CA CYS A 109 -0.87 -2.26 -8.82
C CYS A 109 -1.39 -3.51 -9.57
N VAL A 110 -2.11 -4.40 -8.88
CA VAL A 110 -2.73 -5.58 -9.52
C VAL A 110 -3.78 -5.16 -10.53
N SER A 111 -4.65 -4.19 -10.21
CA SER A 111 -5.66 -3.68 -11.13
C SER A 111 -5.05 -3.07 -12.39
N ALA A 112 -3.99 -2.26 -12.25
CA ALA A 112 -3.26 -1.70 -13.39
C ALA A 112 -2.66 -2.80 -14.27
N LEU A 113 -2.07 -3.85 -13.68
CA LEU A 113 -1.55 -4.99 -14.43
C LEU A 113 -2.65 -5.79 -15.15
N GLU A 114 -3.85 -5.89 -14.58
CA GLU A 114 -4.98 -6.55 -15.25
C GLU A 114 -5.48 -5.76 -16.45
N LYS A 115 -5.67 -4.44 -16.28
CA LYS A 115 -6.01 -3.54 -17.39
C LYS A 115 -4.99 -3.66 -18.52
N LEU A 116 -3.70 -3.70 -18.16
CA LEU A 116 -2.60 -3.87 -19.12
C LEU A 116 -2.64 -5.24 -19.81
N ALA A 117 -2.90 -6.32 -19.07
CA ALA A 117 -2.98 -7.67 -19.63
C ALA A 117 -4.08 -7.79 -20.70
N VAL A 118 -5.21 -7.13 -20.48
CA VAL A 118 -6.31 -7.03 -21.46
C VAL A 118 -5.89 -6.19 -22.67
N ALA A 119 -5.34 -4.99 -22.43
CA ALA A 119 -4.94 -4.07 -23.50
C ALA A 119 -3.86 -4.66 -24.43
N GLU A 120 -2.92 -5.44 -23.88
CA GLU A 120 -1.86 -6.11 -24.64
C GLU A 120 -2.27 -7.49 -25.21
N ASN A 121 -3.48 -7.98 -24.90
CA ASN A 121 -3.88 -9.38 -25.12
C ASN A 121 -2.84 -10.40 -24.62
N ASN A 122 -2.28 -10.15 -23.44
CA ASN A 122 -1.10 -10.83 -22.91
C ASN A 122 -1.50 -11.97 -21.97
N SER A 123 -1.68 -13.17 -22.54
CA SER A 123 -2.07 -14.38 -21.79
C SER A 123 -1.07 -14.77 -20.69
N MET A 124 0.22 -14.49 -20.88
CA MET A 124 1.25 -14.77 -19.86
C MET A 124 1.08 -13.89 -18.63
N LEU A 125 0.84 -12.59 -18.80
CA LEU A 125 0.58 -11.69 -17.68
C LEU A 125 -0.74 -12.07 -16.96
N SER A 126 -1.80 -12.34 -17.71
CA SER A 126 -3.07 -12.81 -17.14
C SER A 126 -2.90 -14.09 -16.31
N ASN A 127 -2.13 -15.06 -16.81
CA ASN A 127 -1.83 -16.29 -16.09
C ASN A 127 -0.97 -16.05 -14.84
N ALA A 128 0.00 -15.15 -14.91
CA ALA A 128 0.82 -14.76 -13.75
C ALA A 128 -0.03 -14.11 -12.64
N LEU A 129 -0.95 -13.21 -13.00
CA LEU A 129 -1.86 -12.55 -12.06
C LEU A 129 -2.86 -13.53 -11.44
N LYS A 130 -3.43 -14.43 -12.25
CA LYS A 130 -4.28 -15.52 -11.76
C LYS A 130 -3.51 -16.42 -10.78
N TYR A 131 -2.29 -16.80 -11.14
CA TYR A 131 -1.42 -17.59 -10.28
C TYR A 131 -1.13 -16.90 -8.95
N TYR A 132 -0.79 -15.62 -8.98
CA TYR A 132 -0.54 -14.81 -7.77
C TYR A 132 -1.77 -14.73 -6.87
N ARG A 133 -2.97 -14.51 -7.45
CA ARG A 133 -4.21 -14.40 -6.66
C ARG A 133 -4.49 -15.66 -5.85
N THR A 134 -4.30 -16.83 -6.46
CA THR A 134 -4.50 -18.13 -5.83
C THR A 134 -3.41 -18.46 -4.82
N ASN A 135 -2.14 -18.23 -5.17
CA ASN A 135 -1.00 -18.75 -4.39
C ASN A 135 -0.40 -17.73 -3.41
N LYS A 136 -0.64 -16.43 -3.61
CA LYS A 136 0.00 -15.31 -2.90
C LYS A 136 1.54 -15.26 -3.04
N TYR A 137 2.06 -15.91 -4.08
CA TYR A 137 3.46 -15.85 -4.52
C TYR A 137 3.55 -16.11 -6.03
N LEU A 138 4.71 -15.82 -6.60
CA LEU A 138 5.06 -16.07 -8.00
C LEU A 138 6.17 -17.11 -8.13
N SER A 139 6.19 -17.82 -9.26
CA SER A 139 7.40 -18.50 -9.73
C SER A 139 8.40 -17.46 -10.26
N PRO A 140 9.69 -17.78 -10.38
CA PRO A 140 10.66 -16.84 -10.95
C PRO A 140 10.26 -16.32 -12.33
N LYS A 141 9.73 -17.19 -13.20
CA LYS A 141 9.28 -16.82 -14.55
C LYS A 141 8.12 -15.83 -14.51
N PHE A 142 7.12 -16.06 -13.65
CA PHE A 142 6.02 -15.11 -13.50
C PHE A 142 6.44 -13.81 -12.80
N ALA A 143 7.37 -13.88 -11.85
CA ALA A 143 7.92 -12.70 -11.20
C ALA A 143 8.60 -11.77 -12.22
N PHE A 144 9.36 -12.34 -13.17
CA PHE A 144 9.95 -11.57 -14.25
C PHE A 144 8.89 -10.87 -15.11
N VAL A 145 7.86 -11.61 -15.55
CA VAL A 145 6.76 -11.06 -16.37
C VAL A 145 6.08 -9.89 -15.65
N VAL A 146 5.75 -10.05 -14.37
CA VAL A 146 5.07 -9.03 -13.57
C VAL A 146 5.96 -7.81 -13.34
N LEU A 147 7.18 -8.00 -12.81
CA LEU A 147 8.05 -6.89 -12.42
C LEU A 147 8.56 -6.11 -13.64
N TRP A 148 8.82 -6.77 -14.76
CA TRP A 148 9.18 -6.08 -16.00
C TRP A 148 8.04 -5.19 -16.50
N ARG A 149 6.78 -5.65 -16.45
CA ARG A 149 5.62 -4.84 -16.87
C ARG A 149 5.37 -3.65 -15.95
N LEU A 150 5.56 -3.83 -14.64
CA LEU A 150 5.50 -2.71 -13.69
C LEU A 150 6.55 -1.65 -14.00
N LYS A 151 7.81 -2.06 -14.24
CA LYS A 151 8.90 -1.15 -14.58
C LYS A 151 8.66 -0.46 -15.93
N ALA A 152 8.29 -1.21 -16.97
CA ALA A 152 8.10 -0.69 -18.32
C ALA A 152 6.97 0.34 -18.42
N ASN A 153 5.90 0.16 -17.61
CA ASN A 153 4.73 1.05 -17.61
C ASN A 153 4.75 2.07 -16.47
N LYS A 154 5.86 2.18 -15.73
CA LYS A 154 6.01 3.11 -14.59
C LYS A 154 4.86 3.00 -13.57
N ILE A 155 4.35 1.79 -13.36
CA ILE A 155 3.30 1.54 -12.37
C ILE A 155 3.95 1.60 -10.98
N ASP A 156 3.47 2.47 -10.12
CA ASP A 156 3.92 2.57 -8.73
C ASP A 156 3.73 1.24 -7.99
N HIS A 157 4.79 0.74 -7.37
CA HIS A 157 4.78 -0.54 -6.67
C HIS A 157 5.92 -0.65 -5.65
N SER A 158 5.73 -1.53 -4.68
CA SER A 158 6.82 -2.08 -3.87
C SER A 158 7.22 -3.45 -4.43
N PRO A 159 8.52 -3.75 -4.64
CA PRO A 159 8.96 -5.08 -5.03
C PRO A 159 8.55 -6.18 -4.04
N SER A 160 8.37 -5.84 -2.76
CA SER A 160 7.97 -6.79 -1.70
C SER A 160 6.54 -7.34 -1.85
N PHE A 161 5.71 -6.71 -2.69
CA PHE A 161 4.35 -7.15 -2.98
C PHE A 161 4.31 -8.52 -3.67
N PHE A 162 5.25 -8.80 -4.56
CA PHE A 162 5.26 -9.99 -5.38
C PHE A 162 6.30 -11.00 -4.88
N LYS A 163 5.99 -11.65 -3.75
CA LYS A 163 6.84 -12.67 -3.16
C LYS A 163 7.16 -13.78 -4.16
N ILE A 164 8.43 -14.16 -4.25
CA ILE A 164 8.91 -15.22 -5.14
C ILE A 164 9.07 -16.50 -4.32
N ASN A 165 8.60 -17.63 -4.84
CA ASN A 165 8.78 -18.93 -4.19
C ASN A 165 9.93 -19.69 -4.84
N LEU A 166 10.92 -20.08 -4.03
CA LEU A 166 12.06 -20.91 -4.42
C LEU A 166 12.17 -22.20 -3.61
N LYS A 167 11.12 -22.59 -2.87
CA LYS A 167 11.11 -23.83 -2.08
C LYS A 167 10.97 -25.09 -2.94
N ARG A 168 10.47 -24.96 -4.18
CA ARG A 168 10.28 -26.09 -5.10
C ARG A 168 11.51 -26.26 -6.00
N SER A 169 11.98 -27.48 -6.17
CA SER A 169 13.14 -27.79 -7.02
C SER A 169 12.96 -27.28 -8.45
N LYS A 170 11.75 -27.38 -9.01
CA LYS A 170 11.42 -26.80 -10.32
C LYS A 170 11.65 -25.29 -10.39
N TYR A 171 11.33 -24.54 -9.34
CA TYR A 171 11.51 -23.08 -9.33
C TYR A 171 12.98 -22.69 -9.12
N GLN A 172 13.73 -23.48 -8.36
CA GLN A 172 15.18 -23.33 -8.26
C GLN A 172 15.84 -23.56 -9.62
N GLU A 173 15.39 -24.58 -10.34
CA GLU A 173 15.88 -24.89 -11.68
C GLU A 173 15.52 -23.81 -12.69
N ASP A 174 14.28 -23.28 -12.63
CA ASP A 174 13.84 -22.15 -13.44
C ASP A 174 14.71 -20.89 -13.17
N LEU A 175 15.11 -20.66 -11.91
CA LEU A 175 16.00 -19.55 -11.55
C LEU A 175 17.42 -19.78 -12.05
N ARG A 176 17.95 -21.00 -11.90
CA ARG A 176 19.31 -21.36 -12.36
C ARG A 176 19.49 -21.12 -13.86
N HIS A 177 18.49 -21.47 -14.66
CA HIS A 177 18.52 -21.31 -16.12
C HIS A 177 18.02 -19.94 -16.61
N MET A 178 17.68 -19.04 -15.70
CA MET A 178 17.19 -17.71 -16.04
C MET A 178 18.34 -16.84 -16.59
N LYS A 179 18.07 -16.00 -17.59
CA LYS A 179 19.06 -15.04 -18.09
C LYS A 179 19.44 -14.04 -16.98
N PRO A 180 20.71 -13.59 -16.88
CA PRO A 180 21.15 -12.66 -15.84
C PRO A 180 20.27 -11.41 -15.70
N GLY A 181 19.93 -10.73 -16.81
CA GLY A 181 19.07 -9.55 -16.78
C GLY A 181 17.64 -9.81 -16.28
N ASN A 182 17.13 -11.03 -16.40
CA ASN A 182 15.83 -11.40 -15.83
C ASN A 182 15.94 -11.60 -14.31
N VAL A 183 17.07 -12.14 -13.83
CA VAL A 183 17.35 -12.26 -12.39
C VAL A 183 17.55 -10.88 -11.76
N GLU A 184 18.26 -9.97 -12.45
CA GLU A 184 18.40 -8.58 -12.02
C GLU A 184 17.03 -7.89 -11.88
N MET A 185 16.12 -8.12 -12.82
CA MET A 185 14.75 -7.57 -12.77
C MET A 185 13.98 -8.01 -11.52
N ILE A 186 14.12 -9.28 -11.12
CA ILE A 186 13.39 -9.83 -9.96
C ILE A 186 14.15 -9.70 -8.64
N TRP A 187 15.42 -9.28 -8.67
CA TRP A 187 16.31 -9.19 -7.52
C TRP A 187 15.73 -8.39 -6.33
N PRO A 188 15.06 -7.23 -6.55
CA PRO A 188 14.50 -6.46 -5.44
C PRO A 188 13.40 -7.20 -4.67
N ALA A 189 12.72 -8.16 -5.32
CA ALA A 189 11.66 -8.98 -4.72
C ALA A 189 12.18 -10.27 -4.05
N LEU A 190 13.46 -10.63 -4.24
CA LEU A 190 14.07 -11.78 -3.57
C LEU A 190 14.40 -11.44 -2.11
N SER A 191 14.14 -12.37 -1.20
CA SER A 191 14.61 -12.29 0.19
C SER A 191 16.13 -12.41 0.27
N PRO A 192 16.78 -12.03 1.40
CA PRO A 192 18.22 -12.19 1.57
C PRO A 192 18.71 -13.64 1.33
N SER A 193 17.98 -14.64 1.84
CA SER A 193 18.31 -16.05 1.61
C SER A 193 18.16 -16.48 0.15
N GLN A 194 17.17 -15.94 -0.55
CA GLN A 194 16.96 -16.20 -1.98
C GLN A 194 18.02 -15.54 -2.86
N ARG A 195 18.49 -14.35 -2.49
CA ARG A 195 19.63 -13.69 -3.14
C ARG A 195 20.89 -14.53 -2.98
N GLN A 196 21.17 -15.02 -1.77
CA GLN A 196 22.30 -15.93 -1.54
C GLN A 196 22.20 -17.19 -2.41
N MET A 197 21.00 -17.77 -2.50
CA MET A 197 20.75 -18.93 -3.38
C MET A 197 21.02 -18.59 -4.85
N ALA A 198 20.60 -17.42 -5.33
CA ALA A 198 20.87 -16.98 -6.70
C ALA A 198 22.38 -16.79 -6.97
N LEU A 199 23.13 -16.25 -6.00
CA LEU A 199 24.60 -16.13 -6.09
C LEU A 199 25.27 -17.51 -6.21
N VAL A 200 24.84 -18.49 -5.40
CA VAL A 200 25.33 -19.88 -5.46
C VAL A 200 25.01 -20.53 -6.81
N MET A 201 23.92 -20.13 -7.47
CA MET A 201 23.55 -20.59 -8.81
C MET A 201 24.32 -19.88 -9.94
N GLY A 202 25.26 -19.00 -9.62
CA GLY A 202 26.10 -18.30 -10.61
C GLY A 202 25.58 -16.95 -11.07
N HIS A 203 24.48 -16.45 -10.50
CA HIS A 203 23.99 -15.09 -10.77
C HIS A 203 24.78 -14.04 -10.01
N LYS A 204 24.68 -12.78 -10.44
CA LYS A 204 25.31 -11.63 -9.78
C LYS A 204 24.24 -10.68 -9.26
N ALA A 205 24.59 -9.95 -8.20
CA ALA A 205 23.75 -8.84 -7.74
C ALA A 205 23.78 -7.71 -8.80
N PRO A 206 22.66 -7.02 -9.03
CA PRO A 206 22.65 -5.79 -9.82
C PRO A 206 23.63 -4.77 -9.25
N ALA A 207 24.29 -4.02 -10.13
CA ALA A 207 25.18 -2.91 -9.78
C ALA A 207 24.42 -1.70 -9.20
#